data_AF-A0A7X3XQD7-F1
#
_entry.id   AF-A0A7X3XQD7-F1
#
_cell.length_a   1.000
_cell.length_b   1.000
_cell.length_c   1.000
_cell.angle_alpha   90.00
_cell.angle_beta   90.00
_cell.angle_gamma   90.00
#
_symmetry.space_group_name_H-M   'P 1'
#
loop_
_entity.id
_entity.type
_entity.pdbx_description
1 polymer ?
#
loop_
_entity_poly.entity_id
_entity_poly.type
_entity_poly.pdbx_seq_one_letter_code
_entity_poly.pdbx_strand_id
1 'polypeptide(L)'
;MSSGETAEGGKCPFTSVISDAFQEEAEPVEPSGPVWSAEALERLERIPAFVRPMAKMGIESFAKDNGHDEITGDVMDAARGNFPAQF
;
A
#
# COMPACT_ATOMS: atom_id res chain seq x y z
N MET A 1 -2.36 65.13 -12.22
CA MET A 1 -2.26 64.26 -13.41
C MET A 1 -2.35 62.83 -12.92
N SER A 2 -3.32 62.10 -13.45
CA SER A 2 -3.68 60.72 -13.12
C SER A 2 -2.75 59.72 -13.81
N SER A 3 -2.45 58.60 -13.14
CA SER A 3 -2.09 57.24 -13.64
C SER A 3 -1.06 56.60 -12.71
N GLY A 4 -1.14 55.34 -12.30
CA GLY A 4 -2.06 54.26 -12.66
C GLY A 4 -1.62 53.00 -11.88
N GLU A 5 -2.61 52.19 -11.54
CA GLU A 5 -2.61 51.05 -10.62
C GLU A 5 -2.20 49.72 -11.30
N THR A 6 -2.03 48.65 -10.49
CA THR A 6 -2.04 47.20 -10.82
C THR A 6 -0.72 46.59 -11.36
N ALA A 7 -0.33 45.34 -11.10
CA ALA A 7 -0.90 44.17 -10.42
C ALA A 7 0.20 43.09 -10.26
N GLU A 8 -0.02 42.15 -9.32
CA GLU A 8 0.36 40.73 -9.38
C GLU A 8 1.87 40.35 -9.51
N GLY A 9 2.43 39.49 -8.68
CA GLY A 9 1.87 38.19 -8.36
C GLY A 9 2.53 37.08 -9.20
N GLY A 10 3.83 36.87 -9.01
CA GLY A 10 4.46 35.56 -9.18
C GLY A 10 4.74 35.04 -10.60
N LYS A 11 5.40 33.87 -10.58
CA LYS A 11 5.64 32.91 -11.66
C LYS A 11 6.94 33.07 -12.46
N CYS A 12 8.02 32.56 -11.86
CA CYS A 12 9.22 32.14 -12.58
C CYS A 12 8.86 31.08 -13.65
N PRO A 13 9.12 31.34 -14.95
CA PRO A 13 8.64 30.52 -16.07
C PRO A 13 9.28 29.12 -16.15
N PHE A 14 10.26 28.80 -15.29
CA PHE A 14 10.86 27.45 -15.21
C PHE A 14 10.23 26.55 -14.14
N THR A 15 9.30 27.06 -13.32
CA THR A 15 8.66 26.26 -12.24
C THR A 15 7.38 25.56 -12.72
N SER A 16 6.91 25.84 -13.94
CA SER A 16 5.60 25.31 -14.38
C SER A 16 5.64 23.85 -14.84
N VAL A 17 6.81 23.25 -15.02
CA VAL A 17 6.95 21.84 -15.45
C VAL A 17 7.26 20.86 -14.32
N ILE A 18 7.50 21.34 -13.10
CA ILE A 18 7.78 20.47 -11.94
C ILE A 18 6.56 20.18 -11.06
N SER A 19 5.43 20.86 -11.30
CA SER A 19 4.20 20.67 -10.51
C SER A 19 3.27 19.60 -11.07
N ASP A 20 3.45 19.21 -12.34
CA ASP A 20 2.63 18.18 -13.01
C ASP A 20 3.25 16.77 -12.89
N ALA A 21 4.53 16.68 -12.52
CA ALA A 21 5.27 15.41 -12.38
C ALA A 21 5.15 14.76 -10.98
N PHE A 22 4.38 15.36 -10.06
CA PHE A 22 4.02 14.74 -8.78
C PHE A 22 2.57 14.25 -8.76
N GLN A 23 1.85 14.39 -9.87
CA GLN A 23 0.68 13.59 -10.16
C GLN A 23 1.13 12.26 -10.80
N GLU A 24 2.04 11.58 -10.11
CA GLU A 24 1.95 10.12 -10.07
C GLU A 24 0.71 9.86 -9.23
N GLU A 25 -0.43 10.01 -9.88
CA GLU A 25 -1.65 9.30 -9.54
C GLU A 25 -1.16 7.86 -9.44
N ALA A 26 -0.92 7.43 -8.20
CA ALA A 26 -0.55 6.07 -7.91
C ALA A 26 -1.71 5.26 -8.46
N GLU A 27 -1.59 4.85 -9.73
CA GLU A 27 -2.36 3.77 -10.30
C GLU A 27 -2.31 2.72 -9.20
N PRO A 28 -3.46 2.33 -8.62
CA PRO A 28 -3.46 1.35 -7.57
C PRO A 28 -2.68 0.19 -8.17
N VAL A 29 -1.48 -0.03 -7.62
CA VAL A 29 -0.58 -1.06 -8.12
C VAL A 29 -1.38 -2.30 -7.81
N GLU A 30 -2.13 -2.79 -8.81
CA GLU A 30 -3.09 -3.87 -8.66
C GLU A 30 -2.27 -4.95 -7.96
N PRO A 31 -2.51 -5.19 -6.66
CA PRO A 31 -1.66 -6.08 -5.93
C PRO A 31 -1.80 -7.39 -6.69
N SER A 32 -0.72 -7.84 -7.33
CA SER A 32 -0.72 -9.03 -8.19
C SER A 32 -0.77 -10.31 -7.34
N GLY A 33 -1.33 -10.16 -6.14
CA GLY A 33 -1.46 -11.10 -5.06
C GLY A 33 -2.75 -10.78 -4.29
N PRO A 34 -3.14 -11.69 -3.41
CA PRO A 34 -4.45 -11.66 -2.79
C PRO A 34 -4.66 -10.44 -1.88
N VAL A 35 -5.90 -9.96 -1.86
CA VAL A 35 -6.33 -8.80 -1.07
C VAL A 35 -6.38 -9.19 0.40
N TRP A 36 -5.82 -8.37 1.29
CA TRP A 36 -5.89 -8.62 2.72
C TRP A 36 -7.17 -8.05 3.31
N SER A 37 -7.92 -8.86 4.07
CA SER A 37 -9.03 -8.35 4.86
C SER A 37 -8.53 -7.53 6.05
N ALA A 38 -9.37 -6.61 6.55
CA ALA A 38 -9.03 -5.79 7.72
C ALA A 38 -8.68 -6.64 8.95
N GLU A 39 -9.40 -7.74 9.16
CA GLU A 39 -9.13 -8.67 10.26
C GLU A 39 -7.75 -9.36 10.10
N ALA A 40 -7.41 -9.75 8.87
CA ALA A 40 -6.14 -10.41 8.60
C ALA A 40 -4.95 -9.46 8.82
N LEU A 41 -5.11 -8.19 8.43
CA LEU A 41 -4.11 -7.14 8.69
C LEU A 41 -3.89 -6.92 10.19
N GLU A 42 -4.96 -6.83 10.98
CA GLU A 42 -4.84 -6.63 12.43
C GLU A 42 -4.11 -7.80 13.11
N ARG A 43 -4.34 -9.03 12.62
CA ARG A 43 -3.62 -10.23 13.09
C ARG A 43 -2.14 -10.19 12.68
N LEU A 44 -1.85 -9.77 11.44
CA LEU A 44 -0.47 -9.61 10.95
C LEU A 44 0.30 -8.56 11.76
N GLU A 45 -0.39 -7.52 12.25
CA GLU A 45 0.21 -6.48 13.10
C GLU A 45 0.63 -6.99 14.49
N ARG A 46 -0.07 -8.00 15.03
CA ARG A 46 0.31 -8.66 16.29
C ARG A 46 1.60 -9.46 16.17
N ILE A 47 1.97 -9.87 14.95
CA ILE A 47 3.24 -10.56 14.70
C ILE A 47 4.40 -9.55 14.88
N PRO A 48 5.47 -9.95 15.59
CA PRO A 48 6.65 -9.11 15.75
C PRO A 48 7.20 -8.60 14.42
N ALA A 49 7.62 -7.33 14.38
CA ALA A 49 8.00 -6.64 13.15
C ALA A 49 9.10 -7.34 12.33
N PHE A 50 10.02 -8.06 12.99
CA PHE A 50 11.09 -8.79 12.32
C PHE A 50 10.62 -10.06 11.59
N VAL A 51 9.46 -10.61 11.98
CA VAL A 51 8.87 -11.81 11.35
C VAL A 51 7.72 -11.46 10.42
N ARG A 52 7.07 -10.32 10.66
CA ARG A 52 5.92 -9.85 9.86
C ARG A 52 6.14 -9.94 8.34
N PRO A 53 7.29 -9.56 7.76
CA PRO A 53 7.53 -9.70 6.32
C PRO A 53 7.52 -11.16 5.86
N MET A 54 8.15 -12.07 6.63
CA MET A 54 8.16 -13.51 6.32
C MET A 54 6.76 -14.12 6.44
N ALA A 55 6.02 -13.76 7.50
CA ALA A 55 4.64 -14.20 7.69
C ALA A 55 3.74 -13.73 6.53
N LYS A 56 3.80 -12.45 6.18
CA LYS A 56 3.05 -11.86 5.07
C LYS A 56 3.32 -12.62 3.77
N MET A 57 4.59 -12.81 3.41
CA MET A 57 4.97 -13.51 2.18
C MET A 57 4.48 -14.95 2.13
N GLY A 58 4.61 -15.72 3.21
CA GLY A 58 4.15 -17.12 3.18
C GLY A 58 2.63 -17.26 3.20
N ILE A 59 1.90 -16.32 3.84
CA ILE A 59 0.43 -16.29 3.76
C ILE A 59 -0.03 -15.91 2.35
N GLU A 60 0.59 -14.91 1.72
CA GLU A 60 0.31 -14.52 0.32
C GLU A 60 0.62 -15.66 -0.65
N SER A 61 1.74 -16.36 -0.44
CA SER A 61 2.09 -17.54 -1.23
C SER A 61 1.09 -18.67 -1.03
N PHE A 62 0.68 -18.95 0.21
CA PHE A 62 -0.32 -19.96 0.52
C PHE A 62 -1.66 -19.64 -0.14
N ALA A 63 -2.13 -18.40 -0.01
CA ALA A 63 -3.37 -17.95 -0.63
C ALA A 63 -3.31 -18.08 -2.15
N LYS A 64 -2.22 -17.66 -2.79
CA LYS A 64 -2.01 -17.80 -4.24
C LYS A 64 -1.99 -19.27 -4.70
N ASP A 65 -1.30 -20.15 -3.97
CA ASP A 65 -1.19 -21.58 -4.29
C ASP A 65 -2.54 -22.31 -4.15
N ASN A 66 -3.37 -21.88 -3.19
CA ASN A 66 -4.70 -22.43 -2.96
C ASN A 66 -5.80 -21.70 -3.77
N GLY A 67 -5.45 -20.72 -4.60
CA GLY A 67 -6.41 -19.97 -5.43
C GLY A 67 -7.34 -19.07 -4.62
N HIS A 68 -6.91 -18.58 -3.46
CA HIS A 68 -7.61 -17.56 -2.69
C HIS A 68 -7.23 -16.17 -3.21
N ASP A 69 -8.23 -15.41 -3.66
CA ASP A 69 -8.08 -14.01 -4.07
C ASP A 69 -8.09 -13.04 -2.89
N GLU A 70 -8.59 -13.48 -1.72
CA GLU A 70 -8.65 -12.70 -0.48
C GLU A 70 -8.06 -13.50 0.69
N ILE A 71 -7.18 -12.86 1.46
CA ILE A 71 -6.66 -13.36 2.73
C ILE A 71 -7.58 -12.92 3.86
N THR A 72 -8.40 -13.86 4.31
CA THR A 72 -9.24 -13.71 5.50
C THR A 72 -8.57 -14.32 6.73
N GLY A 73 -9.21 -14.16 7.91
CA GLY A 73 -8.78 -14.83 9.12
C GLY A 73 -8.72 -16.36 8.99
N ASP A 74 -9.62 -16.97 8.21
CA ASP A 74 -9.63 -18.41 7.92
C ASP A 74 -8.44 -18.85 7.06
N VAL A 75 -8.08 -18.05 6.04
CA VAL A 75 -6.90 -18.32 5.20
C VAL A 75 -5.62 -18.24 6.03
N MET A 76 -5.52 -17.28 6.95
CA MET A 76 -4.40 -17.20 7.89
C MET A 76 -4.36 -18.41 8.85
N ASP A 77 -5.52 -18.90 9.30
CA ASP A 77 -5.61 -20.07 10.17
C ASP A 77 -5.15 -21.35 9.44
N ALA A 78 -5.61 -21.53 8.20
CA ALA A 78 -5.19 -22.62 7.32
C ALA A 78 -3.68 -22.56 7.02
N ALA A 79 -3.13 -21.35 6.82
CA ALA A 79 -1.70 -21.14 6.62
C ALA A 79 -0.87 -21.39 7.89
N ARG A 80 -1.46 -21.34 9.09
CA ARG A 80 -0.77 -21.53 10.37
C ARG A 80 -0.10 -22.90 10.48
N GLY A 81 -0.61 -23.92 9.77
CA GLY A 81 0.03 -25.24 9.69
C GLY A 81 1.40 -25.22 8.99
N ASN A 82 1.67 -24.21 8.16
CA ASN A 82 2.94 -24.04 7.44
C ASN A 82 3.95 -23.16 8.20
N PHE A 83 3.54 -22.54 9.31
CA PHE A 83 4.40 -21.70 10.14
C PHE A 83 4.51 -22.31 11.54
N PRO A 84 5.72 -22.71 11.99
CA PRO A 84 5.90 -23.25 13.34
C PRO A 84 5.58 -22.15 14.36
N ALA A 85 4.37 -22.19 14.89
CA ALA A 85 3.85 -21.20 15.82
C ALA A 85 4.52 -21.34 17.19
N GLN A 86 5.38 -20.37 17.49
CA GLN A 86 5.37 -19.67 18.77
C GLN A 86 5.64 -18.18 18.48
N PHE A 87 4.60 -17.48 18.04
CA PHE A 87 4.53 -16.02 17.98
C PHE A 87 3.35 -15.55 18.82
#